data_AF-A0A3D0JHW2-F1
#
_entry.id   AF-A0A3D0JHW2-F1
#
_cell.length_a   1.000
_cell.length_b   1.000
_cell.length_c   1.000
_cell.angle_alpha   90.00
_cell.angle_beta   90.00
_cell.angle_gamma   90.00
#
_symmetry.space_group_name_H-M   'P 1'
#
loop_
_entity.id
_entity.type
_entity.pdbx_description
1 polymer ?
#
loop_
_entity_poly.entity_id
_entity_poly.type
_entity_poly.pdbx_seq_one_letter_code
_entity_poly.pdbx_strand_id
1 'polypeptide(L)' 'MRITAIYDSVESIASDIQNAYINFSQMTCSVVAVVTDQIVDGRPVVGFGFNSNGRYNASGILKDRLIPRLLEANPDDLID' A
#
# COMPACT_ATOMS: atom_id res chain seq x y z
N MET A 1 0.86 -0.53 20.79
CA MET A 1 0.11 -0.44 19.51
C MET A 1 0.72 -1.47 18.59
N ARG A 2 -0.07 -2.15 17.76
CA ARG A 2 0.48 -3.03 16.72
C ARG A 2 -0.29 -2.98 15.43
N ILE A 3 0.39 -3.31 14.34
CA ILE A 3 -0.23 -3.61 13.06
C ILE A 3 -0.87 -5.00 13.15
N THR A 4 -2.15 -5.10 12.79
CA THR A 4 -2.92 -6.36 12.83
C THR A 4 -3.13 -6.96 11.45
N ALA A 5 -3.11 -6.13 10.40
CA ALA A 5 -3.17 -6.56 9.01
C ALA A 5 -2.60 -5.48 8.08
N ILE A 6 -2.07 -5.92 6.94
CA ILE A 6 -1.76 -5.02 5.82
C ILE A 6 -2.41 -5.61 4.57
N TYR A 7 -3.24 -4.81 3.91
CA TYR A 7 -3.90 -5.17 2.65
C TYR A 7 -3.26 -4.41 1.49
N ASP A 8 -3.16 -5.07 0.33
CA ASP A 8 -2.71 -4.48 -0.94
C ASP A 8 -3.76 -4.77 -2.03
N SER A 9 -4.08 -3.75 -2.83
CA SER A 9 -4.85 -3.86 -4.07
C SER A 9 -4.11 -3.18 -5.21
N VAL A 10 -4.32 -3.69 -6.43
CA VAL A 10 -3.81 -3.07 -7.66
C VAL A 10 -4.97 -2.39 -8.36
N GLU A 11 -4.88 -1.07 -8.48
CA GLU A 11 -5.91 -0.26 -9.13
C GLU A 11 -5.43 0.25 -10.48
N SER A 12 -6.34 0.25 -11.45
CA SER A 12 -6.09 0.83 -12.78
C SER A 12 -6.27 2.34 -12.72
N ILE A 13 -5.28 3.07 -13.23
CA ILE A 13 -5.35 4.50 -13.51
C ILE A 13 -5.10 4.75 -15.00
N ALA A 14 -5.43 3.76 -15.83
CA ALA A 14 -5.20 3.79 -17.26
C ALA A 14 -6.05 4.86 -17.96
N SER A 15 -5.43 5.54 -18.91
CA SER A 15 -6.10 6.50 -19.81
C SER A 15 -5.27 6.71 -21.08
N ASP A 16 -5.87 7.38 -22.07
CA ASP A 16 -5.24 7.64 -23.38
C ASP A 16 -4.21 8.79 -23.35
N ILE A 17 -3.91 9.36 -22.18
CA ILE A 17 -2.92 10.44 -22.07
C ILE A 17 -1.51 9.92 -22.35
N GLN A 18 -0.68 10.80 -22.90
CA GLN A 18 0.72 10.51 -23.20
C GLN A 18 1.59 11.75 -23.00
N ASN A 19 2.87 11.50 -22.72
CA ASN A 19 3.91 12.52 -22.69
C ASN A 19 5.02 12.14 -23.68
N ALA A 20 6.13 12.88 -23.66
CA ALA A 20 7.25 12.66 -24.59
C ALA A 20 7.96 11.29 -24.45
N TYR A 21 7.67 10.50 -23.41
CA TYR A 21 8.39 9.25 -23.11
C TYR A 21 7.47 8.03 -22.98
N ILE A 22 6.28 8.19 -22.40
CA ILE A 22 5.34 7.08 -22.12
C ILE A 22 3.89 7.46 -22.46
N ASN A 23 3.07 6.44 -22.71
CA ASN A 23 1.61 6.53 -22.65
C ASN A 23 1.07 5.81 -21.41
N PHE A 24 -0.15 6.17 -20.98
CA PHE A 24 -0.75 5.69 -19.74
C PHE A 24 -1.77 4.57 -19.94
N SER A 25 -1.85 3.96 -21.13
CA SER A 25 -2.90 2.98 -21.49
C SER A 25 -2.94 1.72 -20.61
N GLN A 26 -1.85 1.44 -19.88
CA GLN A 26 -1.72 0.28 -18.98
C GLN A 26 -1.36 0.68 -17.54
N MET A 27 -1.45 1.96 -17.21
CA MET A 27 -0.94 2.47 -15.93
C MET A 27 -1.74 1.92 -14.75
N THR A 28 -1.02 1.49 -13.71
CA THR A 28 -1.60 0.99 -12.45
C THR A 28 -0.92 1.67 -11.27
N CYS A 29 -1.54 1.59 -10.10
CA CYS A 29 -0.90 1.88 -8.81
C CYS A 29 -1.28 0.80 -7.78
N SER A 30 -0.44 0.65 -6.75
CA SER A 30 -0.79 -0.10 -5.54
C SER A 30 -1.50 0.83 -4.56
N VAL A 31 -2.57 0.33 -3.94
CA VAL A 31 -3.23 0.93 -2.79
C VAL A 31 -3.04 0.01 -1.60
N VAL A 32 -2.65 0.57 -0.45
CA VAL A 32 -2.33 -0.17 0.77
C VAL A 32 -3.18 0.33 1.93
N ALA A 33 -3.65 -0.60 2.75
CA ALA A 33 -4.29 -0.31 4.04
C ALA A 33 -3.52 -1.00 5.17
N VAL A 34 -3.03 -0.22 6.14
CA VAL A 34 -2.34 -0.68 7.34
C VAL A 34 -3.31 -0.58 8.51
N VAL A 35 -3.79 -1.73 8.99
CA VAL A 35 -4.76 -1.81 10.08
C VAL A 35 -4.03 -1.97 11.40
N THR A 36 -4.44 -1.19 12.41
CA THR A 36 -3.88 -1.27 13.77
C THR A 36 -4.89 -1.83 14.77
N ASP A 37 -4.43 -2.07 15.99
CA ASP A 37 -5.27 -2.42 17.14
C ASP A 37 -5.86 -1.21 17.88
N GLN A 38 -5.51 0.02 17.48
CA GLN A 38 -6.01 1.23 18.14
C GLN A 38 -7.45 1.50 17.74
N ILE A 39 -8.31 1.79 18.72
CA ILE A 39 -9.71 2.14 18.50
C ILE A 39 -9.93 3.63 18.78
N VAL A 40 -10.46 4.35 17.79
CA VAL A 40 -10.90 5.74 17.89
C VAL A 40 -12.34 5.82 17.38
N ASP A 41 -13.22 6.49 18.13
CA ASP A 41 -14.66 6.60 17.81
C ASP A 41 -15.33 5.26 17.51
N GLY A 42 -14.93 4.22 18.23
CA GLY A 42 -15.46 2.86 18.09
C GLY A 42 -15.00 2.10 16.84
N ARG A 43 -14.00 2.60 16.11
CA ARG A 43 -13.44 1.95 14.90
C ARG A 43 -11.93 1.79 14.98
N PRO A 44 -11.35 0.76 14.34
CA PRO A 44 -9.91 0.62 14.25
C PRO A 44 -9.29 1.76 13.43
N VAL A 45 -8.15 2.27 13.88
CA VAL A 45 -7.34 3.22 13.11
C VAL A 45 -6.67 2.47 11.96
N VAL A 46 -6.93 2.95 10.73
CA VAL A 46 -6.38 2.39 9.50
C VAL A 46 -5.64 3.50 8.74
N GLY A 47 -4.36 3.27 8.46
CA GLY A 47 -3.56 4.12 7.59
C GLY A 47 -3.73 3.69 6.14
N PHE A 48 -3.94 4.64 5.23
CA PHE A 48 -4.03 4.38 3.79
C PHE A 48 -2.89 5.04 3.04
N GLY A 49 -2.41 4.39 1.98
CA GLY A 49 -1.37 4.92 1.11
C GLY A 49 -1.48 4.37 -0.30
N PHE A 50 -0.90 5.09 -1.26
CA PHE A 50 -0.80 4.66 -2.66
C PHE A 50 0.47 5.22 -3.30
N ASN A 51 0.98 4.59 -4.36
CA ASN A 51 2.11 5.14 -5.12
C ASN A 51 1.67 6.06 -6.27
N SER A 52 2.46 7.09 -6.54
CA SER A 52 2.26 7.99 -7.67
C SER A 52 2.31 7.28 -9.02
N ASN A 53 1.77 7.95 -10.04
CA ASN A 53 1.71 7.45 -11.42
C ASN A 53 3.11 7.25 -12.05
N GLY A 54 3.15 6.53 -13.17
CA GLY A 54 4.35 6.38 -14.02
C GLY A 54 5.27 5.20 -13.65
N ARG A 55 5.07 4.57 -12.49
CA ARG A 55 5.91 3.45 -12.00
C ARG A 55 5.17 2.13 -11.84
N TYR A 56 3.89 2.07 -12.21
CA TYR A 56 3.01 0.91 -12.06
C TYR A 56 2.83 0.48 -10.60
N ASN A 57 2.06 -0.58 -10.37
CA ASN A 57 1.90 -1.18 -9.06
C ASN A 57 3.18 -1.87 -8.57
N ALA A 58 3.25 -2.09 -7.25
CA ALA A 58 4.34 -2.79 -6.59
C ALA A 58 3.86 -4.01 -5.78
N SER A 59 2.69 -4.57 -6.16
CA SER A 59 2.01 -5.63 -5.40
C SER A 59 2.91 -6.84 -5.12
N GLY A 60 3.70 -7.29 -6.11
CA GLY A 60 4.64 -8.39 -5.91
C GLY A 60 5.70 -8.09 -4.83
N ILE A 61 6.31 -6.90 -4.85
CA ILE A 61 7.29 -6.50 -3.82
C ILE A 61 6.62 -6.40 -2.44
N LEU A 62 5.41 -5.83 -2.40
CA LEU A 62 4.64 -5.69 -1.16
C LEU A 62 4.33 -7.07 -0.56
N LYS A 63 3.71 -7.97 -1.33
CA LYS A 63 3.26 -9.28 -0.88
C LYS A 63 4.40 -10.24 -0.56
N ASP A 64 5.44 -10.27 -1.40
CA ASP A 64 6.48 -11.30 -1.29
C ASP A 64 7.61 -10.90 -0.33
N ARG A 65 7.74 -9.60 -0.02
CA ARG A 65 8.88 -9.10 0.76
C ARG A 65 8.50 -8.20 1.91
N LEU A 66 7.74 -7.14 1.67
CA LEU A 66 7.59 -6.07 2.67
C LEU A 66 6.52 -6.38 3.72
N ILE A 67 5.33 -6.79 3.28
CA ILE A 67 4.20 -7.08 4.17
C ILE A 67 4.53 -8.20 5.17
N PRO A 68 5.07 -9.36 4.75
CA PRO A 68 5.39 -10.44 5.69
C PRO A 68 6.38 -9.99 6.78
N ARG A 69 7.43 -9.26 6.39
CA ARG A 69 8.45 -8.77 7.34
C ARG A 69 7.88 -7.82 8.38
N LEU A 70 6.96 -6.95 8.00
CA LEU A 70 6.32 -6.02 8.93
C LEU A 70 5.34 -6.74 9.88
N LEU A 71 4.64 -7.76 9.38
CA LEU A 71 3.71 -8.56 10.21
C LEU A 71 4.45 -9.53 11.15
N GLU A 72 5.66 -9.96 10.79
CA GLU A 72 6.50 -10.85 11.59
C GLU A 72 7.42 -10.11 12.59
N ALA A 73 7.60 -8.80 12.42
CA ALA A 73 8.42 -7.98 13.32
C ALA A 73 7.81 -7.91 14.73
N ASN A 74 8.67 -7.74 15.74
CA ASN A 74 8.19 -7.38 17.07
C ASN A 74 7.54 -5.99 17.01
N PRO A 75 6.27 -5.81 17.43
CA PRO A 75 5.59 -4.53 17.34
C PRO A 75 6.33 -3.38 18.03
N ASP A 76 7.07 -3.67 19.10
CA ASP A 76 7.84 -2.67 19.84
C ASP A 76 9.06 -2.14 19.06
N ASP A 77 9.52 -2.85 18.01
CA ASP A 77 10.60 -2.38 17.14
C ASP A 77 10.10 -1.41 16.04
N LEU A 78 8.78 -1.26 15.89
CA LEU A 78 8.14 -0.42 14.86
C LEU A 78 7.73 0.97 15.36
N ILE A 79 8.08 1.30 16.60
CA ILE A 79 7.73 2.55 17.28
C ILE A 79 9.01 3.26 17.75
N ASP A 80 9.05 4.59 17.63
CA ASP A 80 10.16 5.45 18.10
C ASP A 80 9.96 5.92 19.56
#